data_AF-A0A4R5G734-F1
#
_entry.id   AF-A0A4R5G734-F1
#
_cell.length_a   1.000
_cell.length_b   1.000
_cell.length_c   1.000
_cell.angle_alpha   90.00
_cell.angle_beta   90.00
_cell.angle_gamma   90.00
#
_symmetry.space_group_name_H-M   'P 1'
#
loop_
_entity.id
_entity.type
_entity.pdbx_description
1 polymer ?
#
loop_
_entity_poly.entity_id
_entity_poly.type
_entity_poly.pdbx_seq_one_letter_code
_entity_poly.pdbx_strand_id
1 'polypeptide(L)'
;MMKATDRTVDDVLREEKNINYHLEDLEQEKRRLVRFEEETENVFGENLSQLRELENFSLNSRDREDLDNIILSYDYTRRFIVSDIDDYQETLRKHESKLYDRLEVLSRERQELYQKEEERKENAHGKNVPREFD
;
A
#
# COMPACT_ATOMS: atom_id res chain seq x y z
N MET A 1 12.90 -20.51 27.57
CA MET A 1 11.51 -20.10 27.89
C MET A 1 11.45 -18.58 27.81
N MET A 2 11.05 -18.03 26.66
CA MET A 2 10.75 -16.60 26.54
C MET A 2 9.46 -16.32 27.32
N LYS A 3 9.51 -15.37 28.26
CA LYS A 3 8.31 -14.87 28.95
C LYS A 3 7.37 -14.32 27.89
N ALA A 4 6.15 -14.83 27.82
CA ALA A 4 5.07 -14.09 27.18
C ALA A 4 4.95 -12.76 27.93
N THR A 5 5.43 -11.68 27.33
CA THR A 5 5.01 -10.35 27.75
C THR A 5 3.50 -10.31 27.57
N ASP A 6 2.76 -10.25 28.69
CA ASP A 6 1.30 -10.12 28.70
C ASP A 6 0.95 -8.86 27.91
N ARG A 7 0.55 -9.05 26.66
CA ARG A 7 0.15 -8.00 25.74
C ARG A 7 -1.17 -7.42 26.23
N THR A 8 -1.27 -6.10 26.33
CA THR A 8 -2.46 -5.41 26.82
C THR A 8 -3.35 -4.92 25.67
N VAL A 9 -4.60 -4.58 25.97
CA VAL A 9 -5.52 -3.94 25.01
C VAL A 9 -4.91 -2.63 24.49
N ASP A 10 -4.26 -1.85 25.36
CA ASP A 10 -3.61 -0.59 24.98
C ASP A 10 -2.45 -0.80 23.99
N ASP A 11 -1.70 -1.90 24.11
CA ASP A 11 -0.65 -2.26 23.14
C ASP A 11 -1.24 -2.56 21.76
N VAL A 12 -2.36 -3.28 21.73
CA VAL A 12 -3.09 -3.59 20.48
C VAL A 12 -3.64 -2.31 19.85
N LEU A 13 -4.29 -1.45 20.62
CA LEU A 13 -4.82 -0.17 20.13
C LEU A 13 -3.72 0.76 19.60
N ARG A 14 -2.55 0.76 20.24
CA ARG A 14 -1.39 1.53 19.76
C ARG A 14 -0.89 1.00 18.41
N GLU A 15 -0.82 -0.32 18.23
CA GLU A 15 -0.43 -0.92 16.96
C GLU A 15 -1.46 -0.67 15.86
N GLU A 16 -2.76 -0.81 16.14
CA GLU A 16 -3.84 -0.44 15.19
C GLU A 16 -3.72 1.02 14.73
N LYS A 17 -3.48 1.94 15.68
CA LYS A 17 -3.27 3.35 15.36
C LYS A 17 -2.06 3.57 14.46
N ASN A 18 -0.94 2.89 14.72
CA ASN A 18 0.26 2.99 13.90
C ASN A 18 0.02 2.42 12.49
N ILE A 19 -0.70 1.30 12.37
CA ILE A 19 -1.05 0.72 11.06
C ILE A 19 -1.97 1.67 10.28
N ASN A 20 -2.96 2.28 10.92
CA ASN A 20 -3.83 3.27 10.26
C ASN A 20 -3.03 4.47 9.73
N TYR A 21 -2.04 4.96 10.49
CA TYR A 21 -1.14 6.00 10.01
C TYR A 21 -0.35 5.56 8.76
N HIS A 22 0.16 4.32 8.74
CA HIS A 22 0.84 3.77 7.56
C HIS A 22 -0.11 3.58 6.35
N LEU A 23 -1.37 3.23 6.58
CA LEU A 23 -2.38 3.16 5.51
C LEU A 23 -2.66 4.54 4.92
N GLU A 24 -2.73 5.59 5.74
CA GLU A 24 -2.88 6.97 5.27
C GLU A 24 -1.68 7.43 4.43
N ASP A 25 -0.46 7.11 4.85
CA ASP A 25 0.77 7.40 4.10
C ASP A 25 0.77 6.66 2.76
N LEU A 26 0.42 5.38 2.75
CA LEU A 26 0.35 4.54 1.55
C LEU A 26 -0.70 5.08 0.56
N GLU A 27 -1.84 5.54 1.07
CA GLU A 27 -2.88 6.16 0.26
C GLU A 27 -2.42 7.51 -0.34
N GLN A 28 -1.61 8.29 0.37
CA GLN A 28 -0.96 9.47 -0.24
C GLN A 28 0.05 9.08 -1.33
N GLU A 29 0.82 8.03 -1.13
CA GLU A 29 1.80 7.50 -2.08
C GLU A 29 1.11 7.02 -3.37
N LYS A 30 0.02 6.26 -3.26
CA LYS A 30 -0.83 5.88 -4.40
C LYS A 30 -1.33 7.07 -5.19
N ARG A 31 -1.85 8.11 -4.51
CA ARG A 31 -2.29 9.34 -5.18
C ARG A 31 -1.16 10.07 -5.89
N ARG A 32 0.07 10.02 -5.37
CA ARG A 32 1.25 10.58 -6.05
C ARG A 32 1.59 9.75 -7.29
N LEU A 33 1.53 8.43 -7.19
CA LEU A 33 1.79 7.52 -8.31
C LEU A 33 0.79 7.71 -9.46
N VAL A 34 -0.51 7.84 -9.15
CA VAL A 34 -1.54 8.13 -10.16
C VAL A 34 -1.26 9.44 -10.89
N ARG A 35 -0.93 10.52 -10.15
CA ARG A 35 -0.55 11.79 -10.79
C ARG A 35 0.71 11.66 -11.66
N PHE A 36 1.70 10.93 -11.17
CA PHE A 36 2.93 10.68 -11.92
C PHE A 36 2.66 9.89 -13.21
N GLU A 37 1.78 8.89 -13.17
CA GLU A 37 1.34 8.13 -14.34
C GLU A 37 0.61 9.02 -15.35
N GLU A 38 -0.31 9.87 -14.90
CA GLU A 38 -1.00 10.85 -15.76
C GLU A 38 -0.02 11.84 -16.40
N GLU A 39 0.89 12.42 -15.62
CA GLU A 39 1.94 13.32 -16.12
C GLU A 39 2.83 12.63 -17.15
N THR A 40 3.21 11.38 -16.87
CA THR A 40 4.02 10.55 -17.76
C THR A 40 3.31 10.30 -19.08
N GLU A 41 2.05 9.88 -19.04
CA GLU A 41 1.25 9.63 -20.24
C GLU A 41 1.03 10.90 -21.07
N ASN A 42 0.81 12.04 -20.43
CA ASN A 42 0.70 13.32 -21.14
C ASN A 42 2.00 13.69 -21.87
N VAL A 43 3.14 13.61 -21.17
CA VAL A 43 4.46 13.90 -21.77
C VAL A 43 4.76 12.94 -22.91
N PHE A 44 4.45 11.65 -22.73
CA PHE A 44 4.63 10.65 -23.78
C PHE A 44 3.71 10.88 -24.98
N GLY A 45 2.44 11.22 -24.75
CA GLY A 45 1.48 11.51 -25.80
C GLY A 45 1.85 12.75 -26.62
N GLU A 46 2.19 13.85 -25.96
CA GLU A 46 2.52 15.12 -26.60
C GLU A 46 3.78 15.00 -27.47
N ASN A 47 4.86 14.45 -26.93
CA ASN A 47 6.12 14.30 -27.66
C ASN A 47 5.99 13.30 -28.81
N LEU A 48 5.27 12.18 -28.63
CA LEU A 48 5.05 11.23 -29.71
C LEU A 48 4.24 11.87 -30.85
N SER A 49 3.25 12.71 -30.53
CA SER A 49 2.52 13.48 -31.53
C SER A 49 3.45 14.39 -32.31
N GLN A 50 4.33 15.14 -31.63
CA GLN A 50 5.30 16.03 -32.27
C GLN A 50 6.30 15.27 -33.15
N LEU A 51 6.79 14.10 -32.70
CA LEU A 51 7.68 13.25 -33.49
C LEU A 51 6.96 12.75 -34.76
N ARG A 52 5.69 12.36 -34.66
CA ARG A 52 4.89 11.93 -35.81
C ARG A 52 4.58 13.06 -36.77
N GLU A 53 4.48 14.31 -36.31
CA GLU A 53 4.34 15.45 -37.21
C GLU A 53 5.54 15.59 -38.17
N LEU A 54 6.74 15.19 -37.72
CA LEU A 54 7.96 15.20 -38.55
C LEU A 54 7.89 14.22 -39.73
N GLU A 55 7.07 13.17 -39.64
CA GLU A 55 6.85 12.22 -40.73
C GLU A 55 6.21 12.88 -41.97
N ASN A 56 5.50 13.99 -41.79
CA ASN A 56 4.85 14.75 -42.86
C ASN A 56 5.82 15.63 -43.67
N PHE A 57 7.07 15.77 -43.21
CA PHE A 57 8.07 16.57 -43.91
C PHE A 57 8.84 15.74 -44.94
N SER A 58 9.32 16.41 -45.98
CA SER A 58 10.22 15.80 -46.96
C SER A 58 11.63 15.68 -46.38
N LEU A 59 11.84 14.62 -45.61
CA LEU A 59 13.14 14.27 -45.03
C LEU A 59 14.02 13.54 -46.05
N ASN A 60 15.33 13.72 -45.94
CA ASN A 60 16.27 12.86 -46.65
C ASN A 60 16.30 11.45 -46.01
N SER A 61 16.93 10.48 -46.68
CA SER A 61 16.94 9.09 -46.22
C SER A 61 17.56 8.90 -44.84
N ARG A 62 18.60 9.67 -44.52
CA ARG A 62 19.29 9.60 -43.23
C ARG A 62 18.43 10.19 -42.11
N ASP A 63 17.87 11.38 -42.33
CA ASP A 63 17.00 12.03 -41.35
C ASP A 63 15.75 11.18 -41.06
N ARG A 64 15.25 10.44 -42.07
CA ARG A 64 14.13 9.50 -41.89
C ARG A 64 14.53 8.30 -41.02
N GLU A 65 15.69 7.70 -41.27
CA GLU A 65 16.22 6.62 -40.44
C GLU A 65 16.46 7.08 -38.99
N ASP A 66 16.99 8.28 -38.80
CA ASP A 66 17.19 8.89 -37.49
C ASP A 66 15.84 9.11 -36.76
N LEU A 67 14.82 9.61 -37.47
CA LEU A 67 13.47 9.77 -36.93
C LEU A 67 12.85 8.45 -36.49
N ASP A 68 12.92 7.42 -37.33
CA ASP A 68 12.40 6.08 -37.02
C ASP A 68 13.08 5.52 -35.76
N ASN A 69 14.39 5.66 -35.65
CA ASN A 69 15.17 5.22 -34.48
C ASN A 69 14.79 5.98 -33.20
N ILE A 70 14.53 7.29 -33.31
CA ILE A 70 14.07 8.11 -32.18
C ILE A 70 12.71 7.65 -31.71
N ILE A 71 11.73 7.49 -32.62
CA ILE A 71 10.38 7.01 -32.29
C ILE A 71 10.45 5.62 -31.62
N LEU A 72 11.25 4.72 -32.18
CA LEU A 72 11.42 3.37 -31.62
C LEU A 72 11.96 3.44 -30.19
N SER A 73 13.03 4.20 -29.97
CA SER A 73 13.66 4.38 -28.65
C SER A 73 12.71 5.04 -27.65
N TYR A 74 11.89 5.97 -28.13
CA TYR A 74 10.87 6.66 -27.35
C TYR A 74 9.79 5.69 -26.85
N ASP A 75 9.26 4.86 -27.75
CA ASP A 75 8.28 3.83 -27.42
C ASP A 75 8.83 2.79 -26.44
N TYR A 76 10.10 2.38 -26.60
CA TYR A 76 10.76 1.48 -25.65
C TYR A 76 10.87 2.11 -24.26
N THR A 77 11.30 3.37 -24.18
CA THR A 77 11.42 4.10 -22.92
C THR A 77 10.06 4.22 -22.23
N ARG A 78 9.01 4.56 -22.99
CA ARG A 78 7.63 4.63 -22.47
C ARG A 78 7.21 3.29 -21.85
N ARG A 79 7.40 2.18 -22.57
CA ARG A 79 7.02 0.85 -22.08
C ARG A 79 7.75 0.46 -20.80
N PHE A 80 9.04 0.81 -20.69
CA PHE A 80 9.82 0.55 -19.49
C PHE A 80 9.24 1.30 -18.29
N ILE A 81 8.96 2.59 -18.43
CA ILE A 81 8.39 3.41 -17.36
C ILE A 81 7.00 2.93 -16.95
N VAL A 82 6.14 2.58 -17.92
CA VAL A 82 4.81 2.01 -17.63
C VAL A 82 4.93 0.70 -16.86
N SER A 83 5.87 -0.17 -17.25
CA SER A 83 6.13 -1.41 -16.51
C SER A 83 6.58 -1.17 -15.07
N ASP A 84 7.46 -0.19 -14.85
CA ASP A 84 7.93 0.18 -13.50
C ASP A 84 6.78 0.75 -12.64
N ILE A 85 5.88 1.54 -13.24
CA ILE A 85 4.67 2.03 -12.58
C ILE A 85 3.78 0.86 -12.16
N ASP A 86 3.51 -0.08 -13.06
CA ASP A 86 2.68 -1.27 -12.78
C ASP A 86 3.27 -2.12 -11.65
N ASP A 87 4.58 -2.38 -11.67
CA ASP A 87 5.28 -3.15 -10.64
C ASP A 87 5.20 -2.46 -9.26
N TYR A 88 5.30 -1.13 -9.25
CA TYR A 88 5.21 -0.35 -8.03
C TYR A 88 3.76 -0.27 -7.52
N GLN A 89 2.75 -0.13 -8.40
CA GLN A 89 1.34 -0.25 -8.03
C GLN A 89 1.05 -1.59 -7.34
N GLU A 90 1.57 -2.68 -7.90
CA GLU A 90 1.40 -4.01 -7.32
C GLU A 90 2.11 -4.14 -5.96
N THR A 91 3.28 -3.52 -5.81
CA THR A 91 4.00 -3.47 -4.53
C THR A 91 3.17 -2.73 -3.46
N LEU A 92 2.57 -1.59 -3.80
CA LEU A 92 1.71 -0.82 -2.89
C LEU A 92 0.47 -1.63 -2.50
N ARG A 93 -0.18 -2.33 -3.44
CA ARG A 93 -1.33 -3.21 -3.16
C ARG A 93 -0.97 -4.35 -2.20
N LYS A 94 0.17 -5.00 -2.42
CA LYS A 94 0.66 -6.05 -1.52
C LYS A 94 0.94 -5.53 -0.12
N HIS A 95 1.52 -4.33 0.00
CA HIS A 95 1.80 -3.74 1.30
C HIS A 95 0.50 -3.38 2.04
N GLU A 96 -0.45 -2.77 1.36
CA GLU A 96 -1.79 -2.48 1.89
C GLU A 96 -2.51 -3.74 2.37
N SER A 97 -2.52 -4.80 1.57
CA SER A 97 -3.14 -6.09 1.94
C SER A 97 -2.55 -6.62 3.25
N LYS A 98 -1.22 -6.59 3.42
CA LYS A 98 -0.56 -7.04 4.65
C LYS A 98 -0.96 -6.23 5.87
N LEU A 99 -1.15 -4.92 5.71
CA LEU A 99 -1.59 -4.04 6.79
C LEU A 99 -3.04 -4.35 7.19
N TYR A 100 -3.93 -4.58 6.22
CA TYR A 100 -5.31 -5.00 6.50
C TYR A 100 -5.38 -6.39 7.15
N ASP A 101 -4.62 -7.36 6.67
CA ASP A 101 -4.51 -8.68 7.29
C ASP A 101 -4.05 -8.56 8.76
N ARG A 102 -3.10 -7.66 9.03
CA ARG A 102 -2.62 -7.42 10.41
C ARG A 102 -3.68 -6.76 11.28
N LEU A 103 -4.45 -5.79 10.75
CA LEU A 103 -5.58 -5.20 11.46
C LEU A 103 -6.64 -6.25 11.82
N GLU A 104 -6.92 -7.20 10.93
CA GLU A 104 -7.85 -8.29 11.23
C GLU A 104 -7.36 -9.15 12.39
N VAL A 105 -6.07 -9.50 12.39
CA VAL A 105 -5.44 -10.25 13.49
C VAL A 105 -5.51 -9.45 14.80
N LEU A 106 -5.18 -8.17 14.78
CA LEU A 106 -5.25 -7.30 15.97
C LEU A 106 -6.67 -7.18 16.53
N SER A 107 -7.67 -7.10 15.66
CA SER A 107 -9.07 -7.07 16.07
C SER A 107 -9.47 -8.33 16.85
N ARG A 108 -9.03 -9.51 16.37
CA ARG A 108 -9.23 -10.79 17.07
C ARG A 108 -8.46 -10.84 18.39
N GLU A 109 -7.18 -10.45 18.39
CA GLU A 109 -6.35 -10.36 19.60
C GLU A 109 -7.03 -9.48 20.67
N ARG A 110 -7.57 -8.32 20.27
CA ARG A 110 -8.30 -7.42 21.17
C ARG A 110 -9.54 -8.07 21.76
N GLN A 111 -10.33 -8.77 20.95
CA GLN A 111 -11.53 -9.46 21.42
C GLN A 111 -11.19 -10.55 22.46
N GLU A 112 -10.14 -11.33 22.21
CA GLU A 112 -9.65 -12.35 23.16
C GLU A 112 -9.16 -11.72 24.48
N LEU A 113 -8.50 -10.57 24.41
CA LEU A 113 -8.04 -9.85 25.60
C LEU A 113 -9.21 -9.34 26.44
N TYR A 114 -10.26 -8.79 25.81
CA TYR A 114 -11.46 -8.38 26.53
C TYR A 114 -12.17 -9.57 27.20
N GLN A 115 -12.31 -10.69 26.50
CA GLN A 115 -12.92 -11.90 27.07
C GLN A 115 -12.12 -12.41 28.29
N LYS A 116 -10.79 -12.48 28.19
CA LYS A 116 -9.93 -12.86 29.32
C LYS A 116 -10.05 -11.90 30.50
N GLU A 117 -10.24 -10.61 30.25
CA GLU A 117 -10.42 -9.62 31.30
C GLU A 117 -11.78 -9.76 32.00
N GLU A 118 -12.84 -10.03 31.25
CA GLU A 118 -14.18 -10.34 31.79
C GLU A 118 -14.17 -11.62 32.64
N GLU A 119 -13.61 -12.71 32.12
CA GLU A 119 -13.46 -13.98 32.87
C GLU A 119 -12.69 -13.79 34.18
N ARG A 120 -11.64 -12.94 34.17
CA ARG A 120 -10.88 -12.62 35.40
C ARG A 120 -11.75 -11.86 36.41
N LYS A 121 -12.58 -10.92 35.95
CA LYS A 121 -13.51 -10.15 36.82
C LYS A 121 -14.57 -11.06 37.42
N GLU A 122 -15.16 -11.96 36.64
CA GLU A 122 -16.15 -12.94 37.12
C GLU A 122 -15.55 -13.90 38.17
N ASN A 123 -14.35 -14.42 37.90
CA ASN A 123 -13.63 -15.31 38.82
C ASN A 123 -13.18 -14.60 40.12
N ALA A 124 -12.93 -13.29 40.07
CA ALA A 124 -12.63 -12.48 41.24
C ALA A 124 -13.89 -12.21 42.10
N HIS A 125 -15.05 -12.02 41.46
CA HIS A 125 -16.33 -11.82 42.15
C HIS A 125 -16.89 -13.12 42.78
N GLY A 126 -16.69 -14.28 42.15
CA GLY A 126 -17.14 -15.58 42.68
C GLY A 126 -16.42 -16.08 43.94
N LYS A 127 -15.27 -15.50 44.30
CA LYS A 127 -14.49 -15.85 45.50
C LYS A 127 -14.83 -15.03 46.75
N ASN A 128 -15.74 -14.05 46.65
CA ASN A 128 -16.07 -13.10 47.70
C ASN A 128 -17.47 -13.26 48.30
N VAL A 129 -18.07 -14.45 48.24
CA VAL A 129 -19.25 -14.77 49.05
C VAL A 129 -18.78 -15.58 50.26
N PRO A 130 -18.63 -14.98 51.46
CA PRO A 130 -18.56 -15.76 52.68
C PRO A 130 -19.83 -16.58 52.75
N ARG A 131 -19.68 -17.91 52.73
CA ARG A 131 -20.75 -18.78 53.21
C ARG A 131 -20.86 -18.52 54.71
N GLU A 132 -21.73 -17.59 55.09
CA GLU A 132 -22.35 -17.63 56.40
C GLU A 132 -23.19 -18.92 56.41
N PHE A 133 -22.60 -19.97 56.98
CA PHE A 133 -23.34 -21.15 57.41
C PHE A 133 -23.74 -20.91 58.87
N ASP A 134 -25.02 -21.21 59.12
CA ASP A 134 -25.81 -21.16 60.35
C ASP A 134 -25.08 -21.43 61.69
#